data_AF-A0A9X0D3T3-F1
#
_entry.id   AF-A0A9X0D3T3-F1
#
_cell.length_a   1.000
_cell.length_b   1.000
_cell.length_c   1.000
_cell.angle_alpha   90.00
_cell.angle_beta   90.00
_cell.angle_gamma   90.00
#
_symmetry.space_group_name_H-M   'P 1'
#
loop_
_entity.id
_entity.type
_entity.pdbx_description
1 polymer ?
#
loop_
_entity_poly.entity_id
_entity_poly.type
_entity_poly.pdbx_seq_one_letter_code
_entity_poly.pdbx_strand_id
1 'polypeptide(L)'
;MNCLHGNPAHDTLVLVPQFPFMEDFRNYFDDKGDIVGLNNIVEVPGGQSSCSNIGKVASPSKRRQEEIQASMNSVYLLAHAYEKASQAPAKQLDRAAFSRSLGHVIDVLYSQNWKLFSGQRRMKENMFSLIHLQSNGSVKSLVNVGTWDSSWYINHLGIRWSNQTTPKSFCGVQCSPGHIRVLKDDCKCCWSCSACHYNQIVKDDFTCVDCLRGYWPNEDFTKCEFQWRRTLFDCTLAVVAVVFVFSFMVL
;
A
#
# COMPACT_ATOMS: atom_id res chain seq x y z
N MET A 1 -12.91 18.82 7.85
CA MET A 1 -12.03 18.18 6.85
C MET A 1 -12.77 16.94 6.37
N ASN A 2 -13.42 17.04 5.21
CA ASN A 2 -14.06 15.87 4.62
C ASN A 2 -12.96 15.07 3.93
N CYS A 3 -12.47 14.01 4.58
CA CYS A 3 -11.84 12.93 3.84
C CYS A 3 -12.85 12.53 2.77
N LEU A 4 -12.50 12.69 1.49
CA LEU A 4 -13.32 12.16 0.41
C LEU A 4 -13.62 10.71 0.75
N HIS A 5 -14.90 10.39 0.90
CA HIS A 5 -15.36 9.02 1.05
C HIS A 5 -14.94 8.29 -0.22
N GLY A 6 -13.75 7.69 -0.21
CA GLY A 6 -13.33 6.75 -1.23
C GLY A 6 -14.41 5.69 -1.32
N ASN A 7 -14.97 5.49 -2.51
CA ASN A 7 -15.96 4.45 -2.70
C ASN A 7 -15.23 3.10 -2.47
N PRO A 8 -15.56 2.33 -1.41
CA PRO A 8 -14.82 1.12 -1.07
C PRO A 8 -14.87 0.04 -2.16
N ALA A 9 -15.75 0.22 -3.16
CA ALA A 9 -15.92 -0.70 -4.28
C ALA A 9 -14.83 -0.63 -5.37
N HIS A 10 -14.06 0.47 -5.48
CA HIS A 10 -13.15 0.68 -6.62
C HIS A 10 -11.69 0.93 -6.27
N ASP A 11 -11.36 1.35 -5.05
CA ASP A 11 -10.00 1.77 -4.68
C ASP A 11 -9.39 0.87 -3.58
N THR A 12 -9.74 -0.42 -3.60
CA THR A 12 -9.26 -1.39 -2.62
C THR A 12 -8.07 -2.18 -3.15
N LEU A 13 -6.98 -2.16 -2.38
CA LEU A 13 -5.80 -3.00 -2.54
C LEU A 13 -5.67 -3.91 -1.32
N VAL A 14 -5.51 -5.20 -1.54
CA VAL A 14 -5.40 -6.23 -0.50
C VAL A 14 -4.05 -6.90 -0.62
N LEU A 15 -3.35 -6.99 0.50
CA LEU A 15 -2.11 -7.75 0.61
C LEU A 15 -2.43 -9.18 1.01
N VAL A 16 -1.96 -10.12 0.21
CA VAL A 16 -2.32 -11.53 0.34
C VAL A 16 -1.05 -12.38 0.41
N PRO A 17 -0.84 -13.18 1.47
CA PRO A 17 0.30 -14.08 1.53
C PRO A 17 0.19 -15.15 0.44
N GLN A 18 1.28 -15.40 -0.25
CA GLN A 18 1.48 -16.55 -1.11
C GLN A 18 2.19 -17.64 -0.33
N PHE A 19 1.65 -18.85 -0.43
CA PHE A 19 2.27 -20.03 0.14
C PHE A 19 2.91 -20.84 -0.98
N PRO A 20 4.17 -21.29 -0.83
CA PRO A 20 4.79 -22.15 -1.83
C PRO A 20 3.98 -23.45 -1.97
N PHE A 21 3.65 -23.80 -3.22
CA PHE A 21 2.98 -25.06 -3.54
C PHE A 21 3.95 -26.23 -3.39
N MET A 22 3.54 -27.28 -2.67
CA MET A 22 4.17 -28.59 -2.84
C MET A 22 3.72 -29.15 -4.19
N GLU A 23 4.65 -29.41 -5.10
CA GLU A 23 4.36 -29.86 -6.48
C GLU A 23 3.45 -31.11 -6.50
N ASP A 24 3.69 -32.06 -5.59
CA ASP A 24 2.90 -33.30 -5.44
C ASP A 24 1.42 -33.04 -5.06
N PHE A 25 1.13 -31.92 -4.40
CA PHE A 25 -0.22 -31.58 -3.92
C PHE A 25 -1.05 -30.82 -4.96
N ARG A 26 -0.42 -30.29 -6.01
CA ARG A 26 -1.12 -29.64 -7.12
C ARG A 26 -2.07 -30.63 -7.80
N ASN A 27 -1.58 -31.85 -8.00
CA ASN A 27 -2.34 -32.95 -8.60
C ASN A 27 -3.51 -33.41 -7.69
N TYR A 28 -3.44 -33.24 -6.37
CA TYR A 28 -4.53 -33.62 -5.46
C TYR A 28 -5.83 -32.85 -5.74
N PHE A 29 -5.74 -31.60 -6.15
CA PHE A 29 -6.93 -30.78 -6.47
C PHE A 29 -7.40 -30.95 -7.91
N ASP A 30 -6.48 -31.22 -8.84
CA ASP A 30 -6.77 -31.37 -10.26
C ASP A 30 -7.28 -32.77 -10.61
N ASP A 31 -6.91 -33.80 -9.84
CA ASP A 31 -7.21 -35.22 -10.08
C ASP A 31 -8.46 -35.73 -9.33
N LYS A 32 -9.05 -34.95 -8.41
CA LYS A 32 -10.23 -35.40 -7.66
C LYS A 32 -11.55 -35.16 -8.39
N GLY A 33 -11.83 -36.08 -9.31
CA GLY A 33 -13.18 -36.55 -9.61
C GLY A 33 -13.83 -37.40 -8.50
N ASP A 34 -13.10 -37.77 -7.44
CA ASP A 34 -13.55 -38.77 -6.47
C ASP A 34 -13.66 -38.27 -5.02
N ILE A 35 -14.92 -38.10 -4.61
CA ILE A 35 -15.51 -38.50 -3.31
C ILE A 35 -14.50 -38.53 -2.15
N VAL A 36 -14.23 -37.37 -1.54
CA VAL A 36 -13.92 -37.34 -0.11
C VAL A 36 -15.28 -37.22 0.59
N GLY A 37 -15.79 -38.35 1.07
CA GLY A 37 -17.05 -38.41 1.83
C GLY A 37 -16.91 -37.69 3.17
N LEU A 38 -17.14 -36.38 3.18
CA LEU A 38 -17.30 -35.57 4.38
C LEU A 38 -18.79 -35.61 4.79
N ASN A 39 -19.25 -36.77 5.26
CA ASN A 39 -20.67 -37.00 5.53
C ASN A 39 -21.29 -36.12 6.61
N ASN A 40 -20.51 -35.29 7.33
CA ASN A 40 -20.99 -34.55 8.50
C ASN A 40 -20.61 -33.05 8.56
N ILE A 41 -20.16 -32.40 7.47
CA ILE A 41 -19.79 -30.94 7.51
C ILE A 41 -20.81 -30.04 6.79
N VAL A 42 -21.79 -30.61 6.07
CA VAL A 42 -22.84 -29.80 5.45
C VAL A 42 -24.05 -29.73 6.38
N GLU A 43 -24.01 -28.85 7.37
CA GLU A 43 -25.27 -28.31 7.92
C GLU A 43 -25.86 -27.37 6.86
N VAL A 44 -26.69 -27.93 5.99
CA VAL A 44 -27.58 -27.15 5.13
C VAL A 44 -28.58 -26.43 6.06
N PRO A 45 -28.74 -25.09 5.98
CA PRO A 45 -29.81 -24.43 6.72
C PRO A 45 -31.15 -25.03 6.27
N GLY A 46 -31.88 -25.62 7.21
CA GLY A 46 -33.03 -26.46 6.92
C GLY A 46 -34.09 -25.78 6.06
N GLY A 47 -34.51 -26.48 5.00
CA GLY A 47 -35.71 -26.16 4.22
C GLY A 47 -35.68 -26.69 2.79
N GLN A 48 -36.06 -27.97 2.60
CA GLN A 48 -36.43 -28.64 1.33
C GLN A 48 -35.32 -28.72 0.25
N SER A 49 -35.08 -29.83 -0.48
CA SER A 49 -35.83 -31.03 -0.82
C SER A 49 -34.81 -32.12 -1.21
N SER A 50 -35.24 -33.38 -1.27
CA SER A 50 -34.47 -34.56 -1.72
C SER A 50 -33.42 -34.25 -2.80
N CYS A 51 -32.14 -34.24 -2.46
CA CYS A 51 -31.06 -34.07 -3.43
C CYS A 51 -30.75 -35.40 -4.14
N SER A 52 -31.56 -35.76 -5.15
CA SER A 52 -31.12 -36.66 -6.21
C SER A 52 -30.28 -35.83 -7.18
N ASN A 53 -28.98 -36.16 -7.29
CA ASN A 53 -27.87 -35.40 -7.89
C ASN A 53 -27.12 -34.53 -6.88
N ILE A 54 -26.23 -35.17 -6.12
CA ILE A 54 -25.07 -34.48 -5.54
C ILE A 54 -24.22 -34.05 -6.74
N GLY A 55 -24.46 -32.84 -7.24
CA GLY A 55 -23.67 -32.25 -8.32
C GLY A 55 -22.19 -32.29 -7.97
N LYS A 56 -21.33 -32.44 -8.99
CA LYS A 56 -19.88 -32.34 -8.83
C LYS A 56 -19.59 -31.10 -7.99
N VAL A 57 -18.94 -31.29 -6.84
CA VAL A 57 -18.47 -30.17 -6.02
C VAL A 57 -17.58 -29.34 -6.92
N ALA A 58 -17.99 -28.10 -7.21
CA ALA A 58 -17.20 -27.21 -8.06
C ALA A 58 -15.79 -27.12 -7.49
N SER A 59 -14.78 -27.21 -8.36
CA SER A 59 -13.39 -27.10 -7.95
C SER A 59 -13.20 -25.86 -7.07
N PRO A 60 -12.55 -25.97 -5.92
CA PRO A 60 -12.34 -24.85 -5.02
C PRO A 60 -11.66 -23.70 -5.77
N SER A 61 -12.00 -22.45 -5.42
CA SER A 61 -11.32 -21.30 -5.99
C SER A 61 -9.81 -21.42 -5.77
N LYS A 62 -9.00 -20.88 -6.69
CA LYS A 62 -7.53 -20.86 -6.55
C LYS A 62 -7.08 -20.37 -5.17
N ARG A 63 -7.81 -19.41 -4.60
CA ARG A 63 -7.58 -18.90 -3.24
C ARG A 63 -7.82 -19.94 -2.15
N ARG A 64 -8.95 -20.66 -2.23
CA ARG A 64 -9.26 -21.73 -1.28
C ARG A 64 -8.25 -22.87 -1.38
N GLN A 65 -7.73 -23.16 -2.58
CA GLN A 65 -6.65 -24.13 -2.77
C GLN A 65 -5.36 -23.69 -2.04
N GLU A 66 -4.98 -22.41 -2.15
CA GLU A 66 -3.82 -21.85 -1.45
C GLU A 66 -3.96 -21.94 0.09
N GLU A 67 -5.15 -21.70 0.64
CA GLU A 67 -5.41 -21.80 2.09
C GLU A 67 -5.33 -23.23 2.62
N ILE A 68 -5.90 -24.18 1.87
CA ILE A 68 -5.78 -25.61 2.21
C ILE A 68 -4.31 -26.05 2.11
N GLN A 69 -3.59 -25.58 1.10
CA GLN A 69 -2.16 -25.86 0.94
C GLN A 69 -1.34 -25.33 2.12
N ALA A 70 -1.62 -24.11 2.59
CA ALA A 70 -0.95 -23.53 3.74
C ALA A 70 -1.11 -24.40 5.00
N SER A 71 -2.33 -24.91 5.21
CA SER A 71 -2.64 -25.81 6.31
C SER A 71 -1.85 -27.12 6.20
N MET A 72 -1.79 -27.71 5.00
CA MET A 72 -1.01 -28.93 4.74
C MET A 72 0.49 -28.74 4.93
N ASN A 73 1.03 -27.61 4.45
CA ASN A 73 2.45 -27.25 4.62
C ASN A 73 2.83 -27.18 6.11
N SER A 74 1.94 -26.66 6.96
CA SER A 74 2.18 -26.58 8.41
C SER A 74 2.25 -27.95 9.07
N VAL A 75 1.35 -28.87 8.70
CA VAL A 75 1.33 -30.25 9.21
C VAL A 75 2.58 -31.00 8.75
N TYR A 76 2.93 -30.88 7.47
CA TYR A 76 4.09 -31.54 6.89
C TYR A 76 5.40 -31.05 7.52
N LEU A 77 5.54 -29.74 7.72
CA LEU A 77 6.72 -29.16 8.37
C LEU A 77 6.91 -29.72 9.78
N LEU A 78 5.83 -29.79 10.56
CA LEU A 78 5.90 -30.34 11.92
C LEU A 78 6.25 -31.84 11.91
N ALA A 79 5.63 -32.61 11.02
CA ALA A 79 5.90 -34.04 10.89
C ALA A 79 7.37 -34.31 10.53
N HIS A 80 7.91 -33.59 9.54
CA HIS A 80 9.30 -33.73 9.14
C HIS A 80 10.28 -33.28 10.23
N ALA A 81 9.98 -32.17 10.92
CA ALA A 81 10.79 -31.70 12.03
C ALA A 81 10.83 -32.72 13.17
N TYR A 82 9.70 -33.39 13.44
CA TYR A 82 9.62 -34.44 14.45
C TYR A 82 10.40 -35.69 14.05
N GLU A 83 10.22 -36.18 12.83
CA GLU A 83 10.96 -37.31 12.27
C GLU A 83 12.48 -37.09 12.41
N LYS A 84 12.96 -35.90 12.05
CA LYS A 84 14.38 -35.54 12.15
C LYS A 84 14.88 -35.42 13.60
N ALA A 85 14.03 -34.94 14.51
CA ALA A 85 14.36 -34.84 15.93
C ALA A 85 14.31 -36.19 16.65
N SER A 86 13.52 -37.14 16.12
CA SER A 86 13.43 -38.51 16.63
C SER A 86 14.66 -39.32 16.23
N GLN A 87 15.37 -39.87 17.20
CA GLN A 87 16.58 -40.66 16.96
C GLN A 87 16.31 -42.15 16.71
N ALA A 88 15.07 -42.60 16.90
CA ALA A 88 14.62 -43.99 16.68
C ALA A 88 13.11 -44.01 16.36
N PRO A 89 12.58 -45.06 15.71
CA PRO A 89 11.15 -45.26 15.55
C PRO A 89 10.50 -45.52 16.92
N ALA A 90 10.13 -44.43 17.61
CA ALA A 90 9.47 -44.51 18.89
C ALA A 90 8.01 -44.93 18.67
N LYS A 91 7.58 -46.02 19.32
CA LYS A 91 6.17 -46.45 19.36
C LYS A 91 5.27 -45.46 20.12
N GLN A 92 5.85 -44.47 20.79
CA GLN A 92 5.17 -43.50 21.64
C GLN A 92 5.76 -42.10 21.43
N LEU A 93 4.92 -41.07 21.60
CA LEU A 93 5.29 -39.68 21.44
C LEU A 93 6.34 -39.26 22.48
N ASP A 94 7.57 -39.03 22.05
CA ASP A 94 8.65 -38.52 22.91
C ASP A 94 8.52 -37.01 23.04
N ARG A 95 8.15 -36.54 24.23
CA ARG A 95 8.02 -35.11 24.55
C ARG A 95 9.33 -34.34 24.36
N ALA A 96 10.47 -34.98 24.58
CA ALA A 96 11.78 -34.38 24.35
C ALA A 96 12.13 -34.29 22.85
N ALA A 97 11.75 -35.29 22.05
CA ALA A 97 11.83 -35.20 20.59
C ALA A 97 10.91 -34.09 20.04
N PHE A 98 9.68 -33.98 20.54
CA PHE A 98 8.77 -32.89 20.17
C PHE A 98 9.33 -31.51 20.56
N SER A 99 9.91 -31.37 21.76
CA SER A 99 10.54 -30.11 22.15
C SER A 99 11.71 -29.74 21.24
N ARG A 100 12.49 -30.72 20.76
CA ARG A 100 13.60 -30.50 19.82
C ARG A 100 13.10 -30.19 18.40
N SER A 101 11.98 -30.80 17.98
CA SER A 101 11.40 -30.53 16.67
C SER A 101 10.94 -29.09 16.52
N LEU A 102 10.49 -28.43 17.59
CA LEU A 102 10.18 -27.00 17.58
C LEU A 102 11.39 -26.13 17.19
N GLY A 103 12.60 -26.52 17.59
CA GLY A 103 13.83 -25.84 17.15
C GLY A 103 14.04 -25.96 15.63
N HIS A 104 13.76 -27.12 15.05
CA HIS A 104 13.79 -27.31 13.59
C HIS A 104 12.70 -26.50 12.88
N VAL A 105 11.50 -26.40 13.45
CA VAL A 105 10.43 -25.57 12.89
C VAL A 105 10.82 -24.09 12.90
N ILE A 106 11.34 -23.58 14.01
CA ILE A 106 11.81 -22.19 14.14
C ILE A 106 12.94 -21.90 13.14
N ASP A 107 13.92 -22.80 13.02
CA ASP A 107 15.01 -22.68 12.05
C ASP A 107 14.52 -22.66 10.59
N VAL A 108 13.44 -23.37 10.27
CA VAL A 108 12.80 -23.29 8.94
C VAL A 108 12.07 -21.97 8.75
N LEU A 109 11.32 -21.50 9.75
CA LEU A 109 10.51 -20.28 9.66
C LEU A 109 11.35 -18.99 9.56
N TYR A 110 12.51 -18.94 10.21
CA TYR A 110 13.37 -17.74 10.25
C TYR A 110 14.56 -17.77 9.29
N SER A 111 14.70 -18.82 8.48
CA SER A 111 15.76 -18.91 7.47
C SER A 111 15.45 -18.07 6.24
N GLN A 112 16.42 -17.26 5.83
CA GLN A 112 16.35 -16.40 4.62
C GLN A 112 16.62 -17.18 3.30
N ASN A 113 17.10 -18.42 3.39
CA ASN A 113 17.47 -19.24 2.23
C ASN A 113 16.42 -20.30 1.89
N TRP A 114 16.40 -20.72 0.61
CA TRP A 114 15.68 -21.93 0.16
C TRP A 114 16.11 -23.14 0.99
N LYS A 115 15.19 -23.83 1.67
CA LYS A 115 15.51 -25.12 2.29
C LYS A 115 14.97 -26.28 1.46
N LEU A 116 15.88 -27.20 1.15
CA LEU A 116 15.63 -28.46 0.48
C LEU A 116 15.23 -29.49 1.56
N PHE A 117 13.98 -29.93 1.56
CA PHE A 117 13.60 -31.14 2.28
C PHE A 117 13.98 -32.35 1.41
N SER A 118 14.36 -33.46 2.06
CA SER A 118 14.71 -34.72 1.38
C SER A 118 13.66 -35.06 0.32
N GLY A 119 14.09 -35.18 -0.95
CA GLY A 119 13.19 -35.39 -2.10
C GLY A 119 12.74 -34.12 -2.86
N GLN A 120 13.60 -33.11 -3.02
CA GLN A 120 13.34 -31.90 -3.84
C GLN A 120 12.24 -30.94 -3.36
N ARG A 121 11.75 -31.03 -2.11
CA ARG A 121 10.70 -30.10 -1.64
C ARG A 121 11.33 -28.79 -1.22
N ARG A 122 10.85 -27.68 -1.78
CA ARG A 122 11.36 -26.32 -1.54
C ARG A 122 10.29 -25.49 -0.85
N MET A 123 10.57 -24.99 0.34
CA MET A 123 9.80 -23.90 0.95
C MET A 123 10.69 -22.66 0.99
N LYS A 124 10.19 -21.52 0.48
CA LYS A 124 10.85 -20.22 0.58
C LYS A 124 9.83 -19.09 0.79
N GLU A 125 10.25 -18.17 1.67
CA GLU A 125 9.94 -16.74 1.92
C GLU A 125 8.47 -16.27 2.00
N ASN A 126 8.26 -15.25 2.84
CA ASN A 126 7.01 -14.52 3.03
C ASN A 126 6.64 -13.74 1.76
N MET A 127 6.32 -14.43 0.67
CA MET A 127 5.92 -13.77 -0.56
C MET A 127 4.50 -13.23 -0.39
N PHE A 128 4.27 -11.97 -0.75
CA PHE A 128 2.93 -11.40 -0.80
C PHE A 128 2.54 -11.07 -2.24
N SER A 129 1.27 -11.25 -2.55
CA SER A 129 0.63 -10.67 -3.74
C SER A 129 -0.15 -9.44 -3.35
N LEU A 130 -0.02 -8.40 -4.15
CA LEU A 130 -0.85 -7.22 -4.10
C LEU A 130 -2.04 -7.44 -5.04
N ILE A 131 -3.22 -7.59 -4.46
CA ILE A 131 -4.46 -7.85 -5.19
C ILE A 131 -5.29 -6.57 -5.23
N HIS A 132 -5.68 -6.16 -6.43
CA HIS A 132 -6.60 -5.06 -6.64
C HIS A 132 -8.01 -5.60 -6.87
N LEU A 133 -8.97 -5.04 -6.12
CA LEU A 133 -10.39 -5.29 -6.35
C LEU A 133 -10.88 -4.34 -7.43
N GLN A 134 -11.03 -4.86 -8.64
CA GLN A 134 -11.63 -4.12 -9.76
C GLN A 134 -13.13 -4.40 -9.79
N SER A 135 -13.93 -3.36 -10.04
CA SER A 135 -15.38 -3.50 -10.24
C SER A 135 -15.75 -2.89 -11.58
N ASN A 136 -16.37 -3.71 -12.44
CA ASN A 136 -16.95 -3.30 -13.71
C ASN A 136 -18.48 -3.44 -13.60
N GLY A 137 -19.11 -2.44 -13.00
CA GLY A 137 -20.54 -2.50 -12.65
C GLY A 137 -20.81 -3.50 -11.53
N SER A 138 -21.66 -4.51 -11.79
CA SER A 138 -22.02 -5.54 -10.80
C SER A 138 -20.97 -6.63 -10.61
N VAL A 139 -20.02 -6.78 -11.54
CA VAL A 139 -19.00 -7.83 -11.48
C VAL A 139 -17.75 -7.29 -10.78
N LYS A 140 -17.35 -7.98 -9.71
CA LYS A 140 -16.09 -7.75 -8.99
C LYS A 140 -15.05 -8.77 -9.43
N SER A 141 -13.89 -8.30 -9.87
CA SER A 141 -12.74 -9.13 -10.22
C SER A 141 -11.55 -8.83 -9.32
N LEU A 142 -10.85 -9.88 -8.92
CA LEU A 142 -9.62 -9.80 -8.16
C LEU A 142 -8.45 -9.94 -9.13
N VAL A 143 -7.62 -8.91 -9.23
CA VAL A 143 -6.50 -8.87 -10.17
C VAL A 143 -5.20 -8.73 -9.40
N ASN A 144 -4.23 -9.61 -9.66
CA ASN A 144 -2.90 -9.44 -9.11
C ASN A 144 -2.19 -8.30 -9.84
N VAL A 145 -1.80 -7.27 -9.09
CA VAL A 145 -1.13 -6.06 -9.59
C VAL A 145 0.27 -5.89 -9.01
N GLY A 146 0.79 -6.85 -8.25
CA GLY A 146 2.12 -6.75 -7.69
C GLY A 146 2.53 -7.92 -6.82
N THR A 147 3.82 -8.02 -6.55
CA THR A 147 4.42 -9.05 -5.72
C THR A 147 5.48 -8.45 -4.81
N TRP A 148 5.64 -9.04 -3.64
CA TRP A 148 6.70 -8.72 -2.69
C TRP A 148 7.39 -9.99 -2.25
N ASP A 149 8.72 -9.97 -2.31
CA ASP A 149 9.58 -11.01 -1.76
C ASP A 149 10.65 -10.40 -0.85
N SER A 150 11.57 -9.66 -1.44
CA SER A 150 12.64 -8.85 -0.88
C SER A 150 12.48 -7.39 -1.30
N SER A 151 11.81 -7.14 -2.44
CA SER A 151 11.49 -5.82 -2.95
C SER A 151 10.07 -5.77 -3.53
N TRP A 152 9.50 -4.57 -3.61
CA TRP A 152 8.18 -4.37 -4.19
C TRP A 152 8.26 -4.34 -5.72
N TYR A 153 7.51 -5.22 -6.35
CA TYR A 153 7.11 -5.08 -7.75
C TYR A 153 5.64 -4.68 -7.80
N ILE A 154 5.34 -3.50 -8.34
CA ILE A 154 3.96 -3.00 -8.46
C ILE A 154 3.72 -2.60 -9.92
N ASN A 155 2.75 -3.25 -10.56
CA ASN A 155 2.28 -2.91 -11.88
C ASN A 155 1.22 -1.80 -11.80
N HIS A 156 1.68 -0.55 -11.84
CA HIS A 156 0.80 0.63 -11.80
C HIS A 156 -0.24 0.67 -12.93
N LEU A 157 0.07 0.12 -14.12
CA LEU A 157 -0.85 0.06 -15.25
C LEU A 157 -1.99 -0.94 -15.03
N GLY A 158 -1.80 -1.92 -14.16
CA GLY A 158 -2.82 -2.88 -13.77
C GLY A 158 -3.83 -2.32 -12.74
N ILE A 159 -3.53 -1.18 -12.12
CA ILE A 159 -4.40 -0.57 -11.11
C ILE A 159 -5.38 0.38 -11.78
N ARG A 160 -6.68 0.21 -11.51
CA ARG A 160 -7.75 1.01 -12.09
C ARG A 160 -8.44 1.82 -11.00
N TRP A 161 -8.03 3.08 -10.87
CA TRP A 161 -8.63 4.01 -9.93
C TRP A 161 -10.00 4.49 -10.39
N SER A 162 -10.91 4.75 -9.46
CA SER A 162 -12.27 5.21 -9.77
C SER A 162 -12.28 6.51 -10.60
N ASN A 163 -11.40 7.45 -10.27
CA ASN A 163 -11.27 8.74 -10.96
C ASN A 163 -10.16 8.76 -12.02
N GLN A 164 -9.70 7.58 -12.48
CA GLN A 164 -8.57 7.40 -13.43
C GLN A 164 -7.25 8.08 -13.00
N THR A 165 -7.20 8.56 -11.77
CA THR A 165 -6.08 9.33 -11.21
C THR A 165 -5.67 8.68 -9.90
N THR A 166 -4.35 8.60 -9.67
CA THR A 166 -3.83 8.02 -8.44
C THR A 166 -4.31 8.85 -7.26
N PRO A 167 -4.96 8.22 -6.25
CA PRO A 167 -5.45 8.95 -5.09
C PRO A 167 -4.29 9.59 -4.34
N LYS A 168 -4.47 10.84 -3.93
CA LYS A 168 -3.48 11.57 -3.14
C LYS A 168 -3.91 11.55 -1.67
N SER A 169 -3.02 11.11 -0.79
CA SER A 169 -3.27 10.96 0.65
C SER A 169 -2.44 11.96 1.46
N PHE A 170 -2.66 13.26 1.23
CA PHE A 170 -2.06 14.31 2.05
C PHE A 170 -3.12 15.01 2.91
N CYS A 171 -2.70 15.48 4.09
CA CYS A 171 -3.58 16.23 5.01
C CYS A 171 -3.51 17.75 4.85
N GLY A 172 -2.46 18.29 4.20
CA GLY A 172 -2.35 19.72 3.91
C GLY A 172 -2.97 20.09 2.57
N VAL A 173 -3.49 21.31 2.45
CA VAL A 173 -3.99 21.82 1.16
C VAL A 173 -2.83 22.18 0.23
N GLN A 174 -3.05 22.10 -1.08
CA GLN A 174 -2.07 22.59 -2.05
C GLN A 174 -2.00 24.13 -1.94
N CYS A 175 -0.81 24.66 -1.69
CA CYS A 175 -0.63 26.10 -1.50
C CYS A 175 -0.72 26.86 -2.82
N SER A 176 -1.37 28.02 -2.78
CA SER A 176 -1.43 28.96 -3.90
C SER A 176 -0.05 29.60 -4.15
N PRO A 177 0.20 30.15 -5.35
CA PRO A 177 1.38 30.96 -5.60
C PRO A 177 1.60 32.02 -4.51
N GLY A 178 2.86 32.28 -4.14
CA GLY A 178 3.21 33.22 -3.08
C GLY A 178 2.99 32.70 -1.65
N HIS A 179 2.68 31.41 -1.47
CA HIS A 179 2.52 30.80 -0.15
C HIS A 179 3.48 29.62 0.04
N ILE A 180 4.02 29.50 1.26
CA ILE A 180 4.87 28.39 1.69
C ILE A 180 4.11 27.43 2.61
N ARG A 181 4.54 26.18 2.67
CA ARG A 181 4.07 25.18 3.62
C ARG A 181 4.69 25.42 4.98
N VAL A 182 3.86 25.38 6.01
CA VAL A 182 4.26 25.42 7.41
C VAL A 182 3.76 24.14 8.07
N LEU A 183 4.69 23.32 8.56
CA LEU A 183 4.35 22.06 9.23
C LEU A 183 3.63 22.35 10.55
N LYS A 184 2.63 21.52 10.87
CA LYS A 184 1.95 21.58 12.17
C LYS A 184 2.76 20.80 13.20
N ASP A 185 2.97 21.38 14.38
CA ASP A 185 3.78 20.77 15.45
C ASP A 185 3.27 19.39 15.88
N ASP A 186 1.95 19.17 15.84
CA ASP A 186 1.32 17.91 16.24
C ASP A 186 1.44 16.78 15.18
N CYS A 187 1.74 17.11 13.92
CA CYS A 187 1.85 16.12 12.85
C CYS A 187 2.80 16.56 11.73
N LYS A 188 3.96 15.89 11.65
CA LYS A 188 5.04 16.19 10.69
C LYS A 188 4.65 16.03 9.21
N CYS A 189 3.56 15.31 8.92
CA CYS A 189 3.07 15.12 7.54
C CYS A 189 2.03 16.18 7.14
N CYS A 190 1.53 16.96 8.09
CA CYS A 190 0.49 17.96 7.84
C CYS A 190 1.07 19.36 7.82
N TRP A 191 0.60 20.15 6.85
CA TRP A 191 0.98 21.53 6.71
C TRP A 191 -0.23 22.44 6.52
N SER A 192 -0.04 23.71 6.86
CA SER A 192 -0.88 24.83 6.44
C SER A 192 -0.09 25.72 5.48
N CYS A 193 -0.79 26.53 4.70
CA CYS A 193 -0.14 27.50 3.82
C CYS A 193 -0.03 28.85 4.51
N SER A 194 1.15 29.47 4.46
CA SER A 194 1.41 30.83 4.96
C SER A 194 1.85 31.71 3.80
N ALA A 195 1.31 32.93 3.73
CA ALA A 195 1.64 33.88 2.67
C ALA A 195 3.04 34.45 2.87
N CYS A 196 3.82 34.52 1.79
CA CYS A 196 5.05 35.31 1.75
C CYS A 196 4.71 36.81 1.72
N HIS A 197 5.69 37.63 2.09
CA HIS A 197 5.53 39.08 2.02
C HIS A 197 5.45 39.57 0.57
N TYR A 198 4.89 40.76 0.35
CA TYR A 198 4.58 41.26 -1.00
C TYR A 198 5.82 41.49 -1.90
N ASN A 199 7.02 41.59 -1.31
CA ASN A 199 8.31 41.78 -1.98
C ASN A 199 9.13 40.48 -2.01
N GLN A 200 8.54 39.35 -1.60
CA GLN A 200 9.21 38.07 -1.49
C GLN A 200 8.76 37.13 -2.60
N ILE A 201 9.63 36.19 -2.96
CA ILE A 201 9.33 35.06 -3.83
C ILE A 201 9.42 33.77 -3.03
N VAL A 202 8.71 32.74 -3.48
CA VAL A 202 8.81 31.38 -2.96
C VAL A 202 10.00 30.71 -3.65
N LYS A 203 11.08 30.48 -2.90
CA LYS A 203 12.28 29.80 -3.43
C LYS A 203 12.11 28.28 -3.46
N ASP A 204 11.46 27.77 -2.43
CA ASP A 204 11.13 26.37 -2.23
C ASP A 204 9.82 26.28 -1.44
N ASP A 205 9.24 25.09 -1.35
CA ASP A 205 7.94 24.86 -0.70
C ASP A 205 7.87 25.32 0.77
N PHE A 206 8.98 25.70 1.41
CA PHE A 206 9.06 26.09 2.81
C PHE A 206 9.70 27.47 3.07
N THR A 207 10.24 28.15 2.04
CA THR A 207 11.06 29.36 2.26
C THR A 207 10.67 30.53 1.35
N CYS A 208 10.42 31.68 1.95
CA CYS A 208 10.26 32.96 1.28
C CYS A 208 11.61 33.71 1.23
N VAL A 209 11.91 34.36 0.11
CA VAL A 209 13.15 35.13 -0.09
C VAL A 209 12.82 36.51 -0.65
N ASP A 210 13.43 37.55 -0.07
CA ASP A 210 13.23 38.94 -0.51
C ASP A 210 13.84 39.21 -1.90
N CYS A 211 13.10 39.97 -2.71
CA CYS A 211 13.63 40.56 -3.93
C CYS A 211 14.61 41.69 -3.62
N LEU A 212 15.60 41.85 -4.50
CA LEU A 212 16.50 42.99 -4.48
C LEU A 212 15.74 44.31 -4.68
N ARG A 213 16.30 45.40 -4.13
CA ARG A 213 15.68 46.73 -4.24
C ARG A 213 15.47 47.12 -5.71
N GLY A 214 14.27 47.58 -6.04
CA GLY A 214 13.86 47.92 -7.41
C GLY A 214 13.28 46.74 -8.21
N TYR A 215 13.35 45.52 -7.67
CA TYR A 215 12.74 44.33 -8.23
C TYR A 215 11.54 43.88 -7.38
N TRP A 216 10.56 43.29 -8.05
CA TRP A 216 9.31 42.85 -7.45
C TRP A 216 8.97 41.44 -7.91
N PRO A 217 8.27 40.64 -7.10
CA PRO A 217 7.82 39.33 -7.51
C PRO A 217 6.91 39.42 -8.74
N ASN A 218 7.02 38.44 -9.65
CA ASN A 218 6.06 38.20 -10.71
C ASN A 218 4.71 37.70 -10.13
N GLU A 219 3.68 37.60 -10.97
CA GLU A 219 2.34 37.14 -10.54
C GLU A 219 2.34 35.76 -9.88
N ASP A 220 3.29 34.90 -10.25
CA ASP A 220 3.45 33.56 -9.68
C ASP A 220 4.33 33.51 -8.42
N PHE A 221 4.93 34.63 -8.00
CA PHE A 221 5.87 34.72 -6.88
C PHE A 221 7.05 33.73 -7.00
N THR A 222 7.49 33.42 -8.22
CA THR A 222 8.60 32.50 -8.51
C THR A 222 9.90 33.20 -8.85
N LYS A 223 9.83 34.45 -9.32
CA LYS A 223 11.01 35.23 -9.74
C LYS A 223 10.82 36.72 -9.47
N CYS A 224 11.93 37.41 -9.24
CA CYS A 224 11.98 38.85 -9.08
C CYS A 224 12.25 39.51 -10.43
N GLU A 225 11.41 40.46 -10.83
CA GLU A 225 11.50 41.19 -12.09
C GLU A 225 11.44 42.70 -11.86
N PHE A 226 12.05 43.45 -12.76
CA PHE A 226 12.00 44.91 -12.71
C PHE A 226 10.65 45.40 -13.23
N GLN A 227 9.91 46.13 -12.40
CA GLN A 227 8.57 46.61 -12.74
C GLN A 227 8.54 48.13 -12.88
N TRP A 228 8.81 48.64 -14.10
CA TRP A 228 8.87 50.08 -14.42
C TRP A 228 7.67 50.87 -13.92
N ARG A 229 6.47 50.29 -13.99
CA ARG A 229 5.21 50.95 -13.61
C ARG A 229 5.12 51.25 -12.10
N ARG A 230 5.60 50.34 -11.24
CA ARG A 230 5.63 50.56 -9.79
C ARG A 230 6.71 51.56 -9.41
N THR A 231 7.90 51.42 -9.99
CA THR A 231 9.03 52.31 -9.72
C THR A 231 8.74 53.76 -10.12
N LEU A 232 8.05 53.97 -11.25
CA LEU A 232 7.62 55.31 -11.68
C LEU A 232 6.57 55.91 -10.75
N PHE A 233 5.63 55.10 -10.25
CA PHE A 233 4.60 55.57 -9.32
C PHE A 233 5.21 56.03 -7.99
N ASP A 234 6.14 55.25 -7.42
CA ASP A 234 6.88 55.63 -6.21
C ASP A 234 7.67 56.93 -6.40
N CYS A 235 8.32 57.11 -7.56
CA CYS A 235 9.01 58.35 -7.90
C CYS A 235 8.06 59.55 -7.99
N THR A 236 6.88 59.40 -8.61
CA THR A 236 5.91 60.50 -8.71
C THR A 236 5.38 60.91 -7.34
N LEU A 237 5.07 59.96 -6.47
CA LEU A 237 4.64 60.25 -5.10
C LEU A 237 5.72 60.97 -4.30
N ALA A 238 6.98 60.54 -4.45
CA ALA A 238 8.11 61.21 -3.80
C ALA A 238 8.25 62.67 -4.26
N VAL A 239 8.15 62.94 -5.56
CA VAL A 239 8.22 64.31 -6.10
C VAL A 239 7.06 65.17 -5.58
N VAL A 240 5.83 64.64 -5.58
CA VAL A 240 4.65 65.36 -5.05
C VAL A 240 4.83 65.67 -3.56
N ALA A 241 5.31 64.72 -2.77
CA ALA A 241 5.56 64.93 -1.34
C ALA A 241 6.62 66.01 -1.10
N VAL A 242 7.69 66.02 -1.89
CA VAL A 242 8.75 67.04 -1.81
C VAL A 242 8.19 68.43 -2.17
N VAL A 243 7.45 68.55 -3.28
CA VAL A 243 6.80 69.81 -3.69
C VAL A 243 5.82 70.31 -2.63
N PHE A 244 5.06 69.41 -2.02
CA PHE A 244 4.13 69.73 -0.94
C PHE A 244 4.89 70.31 0.26
N VAL A 245 5.93 69.63 0.74
CA VAL A 245 6.75 70.12 1.87
C VAL A 245 7.38 71.48 1.56
N PHE A 246 7.94 71.66 0.37
CA PHE A 246 8.53 72.95 -0.01
C PHE A 246 7.50 74.07 -0.12
N SER A 247 6.28 73.77 -0.59
CA SER A 247 5.19 74.75 -0.63
C SER A 247 4.80 75.23 0.77
N PHE A 248 4.82 74.35 1.78
CA PHE A 248 4.56 74.71 3.17
C PHE A 248 5.73 75.41 3.88
N MET A 249 6.97 75.30 3.38
CA MET A 249 8.11 76.04 3.92
C MET A 249 8.26 77.46 3.37
N VAL A 250 7.60 77.75 2.24
CA VAL A 250 7.61 79.07 1.60
C VAL A 250 6.40 79.93 2.01
N LEU A 251 5.40 79.31 2.65
CA LEU A 251 4.23 79.95 3.28
C LEU A 251 4.50 80.25 4.76
#